data_AF-A0A3D6BRU3-F1
#
_entry.id   AF-A0A3D6BRU3-F1
#
_cell.length_a   1.000
_cell.length_b   1.000
_cell.length_c   1.000
_cell.angle_alpha   90.00
_cell.angle_beta   90.00
_cell.angle_gamma   90.00
#
_symmetry.space_group_name_H-M   'P 1'
#
loop_
_entity.id
_entity.type
_entity.pdbx_description
1 polymer ?
#
loop_
_entity_poly.entity_id
_entity_poly.type
_entity_poly.pdbx_seq_one_letter_code
_entity_poly.pdbx_strand_id
1 'polypeptide(L)'
;NRTASVFGKHLFINSDRLGKYEDEDVLKSASIIDQYHITDNTYIQSFYYYHQPLKKLREFKVYKDLIFGLVDNQLWIYQIKPEYQYN
;
A
#
# COMPACT_ATOMS: atom_id res chain seq x y z
N ASN A 1 -12.84 -0.61 -4.15
CA ASN A 1 -12.79 0.46 -3.12
C ASN A 1 -11.44 1.11 -3.21
N ARG A 2 -11.38 2.41 -3.50
CA ARG A 2 -10.13 3.16 -3.38
C ARG A 2 -10.00 3.59 -1.93
N THR A 3 -9.08 2.96 -1.20
CA THR A 3 -8.79 3.28 0.19
C THR A 3 -7.49 4.07 0.26
N ALA A 4 -7.35 4.90 1.29
CA ALA A 4 -6.14 5.64 1.53
C ALA A 4 -5.85 5.72 3.03
N SER A 5 -4.59 5.93 3.36
CA SER A 5 -4.15 6.19 4.73
C SER A 5 -3.18 7.35 4.73
N VAL A 6 -3.18 8.13 5.81
CA VAL A 6 -2.22 9.22 6.03
C VAL A 6 -1.45 8.95 7.30
N PHE A 7 -0.13 9.14 7.24
CA PHE A 7 0.73 9.16 8.42
C PHE A 7 1.83 10.22 8.26
N GLY A 8 1.91 11.15 9.21
CA GLY A 8 2.80 12.31 9.09
C GLY A 8 2.48 13.13 7.84
N LYS A 9 3.49 13.35 6.98
CA LYS A 9 3.36 14.05 5.70
C LYS A 9 3.18 13.11 4.49
N HIS A 10 2.89 11.84 4.74
CA HIS A 10 2.76 10.84 3.68
C HIS A 10 1.31 10.40 3.50
N LEU A 11 0.86 10.41 2.25
CA LEU A 11 -0.42 9.87 1.81
C LEU A 11 -0.16 8.58 1.04
N PHE A 12 -0.84 7.52 1.45
CA PHE A 12 -0.78 6.20 0.84
C PHE A 12 -2.13 5.93 0.18
N ILE A 13 -2.14 5.53 -1.08
CA ILE A 13 -3.36 5.29 -1.87
C ILE A 13 -3.30 3.89 -2.45
N ASN A 14 -4.34 3.09 -2.23
CA ASN A 14 -4.51 1.83 -2.97
C ASN A 14 -4.88 2.17 -4.43
N SER A 15 -3.99 1.83 -5.35
CA SER A 15 -4.10 2.18 -6.77
C SER A 15 -4.31 0.94 -7.65
N ASP A 16 -5.06 1.12 -8.73
CA ASP A 16 -5.26 0.10 -9.76
C ASP A 16 -4.21 0.21 -10.89
N ARG A 17 -3.12 0.96 -10.67
CA ARG A 17 -2.13 1.28 -11.71
C ARG A 17 -1.15 0.14 -11.87
N LEU A 18 -1.53 -0.84 -12.68
CA LEU A 18 -0.57 -1.82 -13.20
C LEU A 18 0.45 -1.11 -14.11
N GLY A 19 1.73 -1.28 -13.83
CA GLY A 19 2.80 -0.84 -14.73
C GLY A 19 2.71 -1.59 -16.06
N LYS A 20 3.08 -0.93 -17.17
CA LYS A 20 3.00 -1.49 -18.55
C LYS A 20 3.69 -2.86 -18.72
N TYR A 21 4.63 -3.19 -17.83
CA TYR A 21 5.45 -4.41 -17.88
C TYR A 21 5.20 -5.36 -16.71
N GLU A 22 4.19 -5.10 -15.89
CA GLU A 22 3.89 -5.93 -14.72
C GLU A 22 2.92 -7.05 -15.08
N ASP A 23 3.18 -8.24 -14.55
CA ASP A 23 2.33 -9.40 -14.74
C ASP A 23 1.02 -9.22 -13.96
N GLU A 24 -0.12 -9.34 -14.65
CA GLU A 24 -1.45 -9.27 -14.04
C GLU A 24 -1.64 -10.31 -12.92
N ASP A 25 -0.87 -11.42 -12.95
CA ASP A 25 -0.91 -12.44 -11.91
C ASP A 25 -0.43 -11.92 -10.55
N VAL A 26 0.45 -10.90 -10.51
CA VAL A 26 0.88 -10.27 -9.25
C VAL A 26 -0.31 -9.61 -8.56
N LEU A 27 -1.22 -8.98 -9.31
CA LEU A 27 -2.42 -8.33 -8.76
C LEU A 27 -3.43 -9.33 -8.18
N LYS A 28 -3.32 -10.63 -8.50
CA LYS A 28 -4.13 -11.65 -7.82
C LYS A 28 -3.71 -11.82 -6.36
N SER A 29 -2.48 -11.46 -6.00
CA SER A 29 -1.89 -11.69 -4.67
C SER A 29 -1.27 -10.45 -4.05
N ALA A 30 -1.52 -9.28 -4.63
CA ALA A 30 -1.03 -8.01 -4.11
C ALA A 30 -1.96 -6.84 -4.46
N SER A 31 -1.94 -5.82 -3.62
CA SER A 31 -2.48 -4.49 -3.93
C SER A 31 -1.34 -3.51 -4.11
N ILE A 32 -1.44 -2.59 -5.06
CA ILE A 32 -0.43 -1.54 -5.28
C ILE A 32 -0.77 -0.36 -4.37
N ILE A 33 0.22 0.07 -3.58
CA ILE A 33 0.10 1.25 -2.72
C ILE A 33 1.03 2.34 -3.26
N ASP A 34 0.45 3.42 -3.74
CA ASP A 34 1.18 4.62 -4.16
C ASP A 34 1.39 5.53 -2.94
N GLN A 35 2.59 6.06 -2.77
CA GLN A 35 2.97 6.98 -1.71
C GLN A 35 3.26 8.36 -2.28
N TYR A 36 2.66 9.38 -1.65
CA TYR A 36 2.83 10.79 -1.99
C TYR A 36 3.26 11.58 -0.76
N HIS A 37 4.02 12.65 -0.98
CA HIS A 37 4.23 13.69 0.01
C HIS A 37 3.08 14.72 -0.08
N ILE A 38 2.37 14.96 1.02
CA ILE A 38 1.10 15.71 0.99
C ILE A 38 1.25 17.22 0.86
N THR A 39 2.42 17.77 1.19
CA THR A 39 2.57 19.24 1.21
C THR A 39 2.69 19.82 -0.19
N ASP A 40 3.25 19.05 -1.11
CA ASP A 40 3.60 19.42 -2.49
C ASP A 40 2.99 18.46 -3.52
N ASN A 41 2.22 17.46 -3.09
CA ASN A 41 1.63 16.41 -3.92
C ASN A 41 2.65 15.62 -4.75
N THR A 42 3.91 15.57 -4.29
CA THR A 42 4.98 14.88 -4.99
C THR A 42 4.82 13.37 -4.83
N TYR A 43 4.84 12.65 -5.95
CA TYR A 43 4.92 11.19 -5.94
C TYR A 43 6.28 10.74 -5.41
N ILE A 44 6.27 9.83 -4.43
CA ILE A 44 7.48 9.28 -3.83
C ILE A 44 7.80 7.94 -4.47
N GLN A 45 6.91 6.96 -4.33
CA GLN A 45 7.10 5.60 -4.82
C GLN A 45 5.78 4.81 -4.83
N SER A 46 5.80 3.61 -5.41
CA SER A 46 4.76 2.59 -5.27
C SER A 46 5.38 1.32 -4.72
N PHE A 47 4.61 0.56 -3.96
CA PHE A 47 5.02 -0.77 -3.49
C PHE A 47 3.86 -1.74 -3.45
N TYR A 48 4.18 -3.02 -3.47
CA TYR A 48 3.21 -4.10 -3.33
C TYR A 48 2.91 -4.40 -1.87
N TYR A 49 1.65 -4.31 -1.51
CA TYR A 49 1.10 -4.95 -0.32
C TYR A 49 0.68 -6.36 -0.69
N TYR A 50 1.59 -7.32 -0.54
CA TYR A 50 1.28 -8.73 -0.76
C TYR A 50 0.27 -9.24 0.25
N HIS A 51 -0.62 -10.12 -0.18
CA HIS A 51 -1.61 -10.77 0.65
C HIS A 51 -2.03 -12.12 0.05
N GLN A 52 -2.96 -12.81 0.71
CA GLN A 52 -3.53 -14.05 0.20
C GLN A 52 -4.00 -13.91 -1.28
N PRO A 53 -3.65 -14.85 -2.17
CA PRO A 53 -4.15 -14.89 -3.54
C PRO A 53 -5.69 -14.89 -3.61
N LEU A 54 -6.24 -14.19 -4.60
CA LEU A 54 -7.66 -14.05 -4.89
C LEU A 54 -8.49 -13.39 -3.78
N LYS A 55 -7.83 -12.79 -2.78
CA LYS A 55 -8.48 -12.00 -1.73
C LYS A 55 -8.31 -10.51 -1.99
N LYS A 56 -9.25 -9.72 -1.48
CA LYS A 56 -9.26 -8.26 -1.66
C LYS A 56 -8.79 -7.57 -0.40
N LEU A 57 -7.86 -6.63 -0.56
CA LEU A 57 -7.59 -5.62 0.46
C LEU A 57 -8.81 -4.69 0.55
N ARG A 58 -9.54 -4.79 1.66
CA ARG A 58 -10.78 -4.01 1.88
C ARG A 58 -10.49 -2.64 2.44
N GLU A 59 -9.50 -2.56 3.31
CA GLU A 59 -9.02 -1.37 3.98
C GLU A 59 -7.57 -1.56 4.40
N PHE A 60 -6.83 -0.47 4.53
CA PHE A 60 -5.51 -0.50 5.13
C PHE A 60 -5.26 0.78 5.93
N LYS A 61 -4.34 0.71 6.89
CA LYS A 61 -3.91 1.83 7.71
C LYS A 61 -2.41 1.79 7.90
N VAL A 62 -1.77 2.94 7.79
CA VAL A 62 -0.37 3.15 8.12
C VAL A 62 -0.29 3.87 9.45
N TYR A 63 0.51 3.35 10.37
CA TYR A 63 0.76 3.97 11.66
C TYR A 63 2.19 3.67 12.09
N LYS A 64 3.00 4.72 12.23
CA LYS A 64 4.45 4.60 12.46
C LYS A 64 5.07 3.74 11.36
N ASP A 65 5.81 2.72 11.73
CA ASP A 65 6.47 1.75 10.87
C ASP A 65 5.58 0.54 10.54
N LEU A 66 4.29 0.57 10.87
CA LEU A 66 3.37 -0.53 10.61
C LEU A 66 2.36 -0.20 9.53
N ILE A 67 2.11 -1.19 8.67
CA ILE A 67 1.03 -1.18 7.68
C ILE A 67 0.08 -2.33 8.03
N PHE A 68 -1.15 -1.96 8.38
CA PHE A 68 -2.24 -2.88 8.68
C PHE A 68 -3.13 -3.00 7.46
N GLY A 69 -3.47 -4.21 7.03
CA GLY A 69 -4.43 -4.46 5.94
C GLY A 69 -5.53 -5.42 6.38
N LEU A 70 -6.78 -5.01 6.20
CA LEU A 70 -7.93 -5.91 6.32
C LEU A 70 -8.13 -6.60 4.97
N VAL A 71 -7.60 -7.81 4.85
CA VAL A 71 -7.70 -8.65 3.66
C VAL A 71 -8.88 -9.60 3.86
N ASP A 72 -9.99 -9.34 3.18
CA ASP A 72 -11.26 -10.05 3.38
C ASP A 72 -11.75 -10.02 4.85
N ASN A 73 -11.40 -11.04 5.62
CA ASN A 73 -11.73 -11.22 7.04
C ASN A 73 -10.48 -11.47 7.91
N GLN A 74 -9.28 -11.21 7.38
CA GLN A 74 -8.01 -11.39 8.06
C GLN A 74 -7.25 -10.07 8.19
N LEU A 75 -6.62 -9.86 9.34
CA LEU A 75 -5.70 -8.77 9.54
C LEU A 75 -4.28 -9.21 9.16
N TRP A 76 -3.70 -8.50 8.20
CA TRP A 76 -2.31 -8.65 7.79
C TRP A 76 -1.53 -7.43 8.30
N ILE A 77 -0.31 -7.65 8.77
CA ILE A 77 0.52 -6.59 9.36
C ILE A 77 1.93 -6.71 8.78
N TYR A 78 2.40 -5.62 8.18
CA TYR A 78 3.77 -5.48 7.73
C TYR A 78 4.49 -4.42 8.56
N GLN A 79 5.78 -4.63 8.77
CA GLN A 79 6.67 -3.64 9.34
C GLN A 79 7.58 -3.07 8.24
N ILE A 80 7.63 -1.74 8.15
CA ILE A 80 8.50 -1.00 7.24
C ILE A 80 9.91 -1.05 7.80
N LYS A 81 10.82 -1.60 7.00
CA LYS A 81 12.23 -1.69 7.40
C LYS A 81 12.82 -0.28 7.59
N PRO A 82 13.75 -0.09 8.53
CA PRO A 82 14.33 1.22 8.84
C PRO A 82 14.83 2.01 7.63
N GLU A 83 15.42 1.33 6.64
CA GLU A 83 15.94 1.94 5.42
C GLU A 83 14.87 2.57 4.51
N TYR A 84 13.59 2.21 4.69
CA TYR A 84 12.44 2.74 3.94
C TYR A 84 11.52 3.62 4.80
N GLN A 85 11.93 3.95 6.02
CA GLN A 85 11.19 4.87 6.89
C GLN A 85 11.38 6.33 6.43
N TYR A 86 10.42 7.19 6.83
CA TYR A 86 10.11 8.53 6.32
C TYR A 86 11.17 9.63 6.57
N ASN A 87 12.40 9.43 6.12
CA ASN A 87 13.47 10.43 6.20
C ASN A 87 13.25 11.61 5.24
#